data_AF-A0A7R9ZD62-F1
#
_entry.id   AF-A0A7R9ZD62-F1
#
_cell.length_a   1.000
_cell.length_b   1.000
_cell.length_c   1.000
_cell.angle_alpha   90.00
_cell.angle_beta   90.00
_cell.angle_gamma   90.00
#
_symmetry.space_group_name_H-M   'P 1'
#
loop_
_entity.id
_entity.type
_entity.pdbx_description
1 polymer ?
#
loop_
_entity_poly.entity_id
_entity_poly.type
_entity_poly.pdbx_seq_one_letter_code
_entity_poly.pdbx_strand_id
1 'polypeptide(L)'
;EATDERTAETKEPPSMPKSAAGFDPSHPAALAADAHDFHHRHFSFNVSSFSNPPDGGCSSILGGDGGLSAGGGHGTVELYFDNILHVCAAGSRKATLLITSSHLILEYDGDQGGLYEGEVMSLHEGRKRLEDDAQNPSSLTPVKIVSKEKSITATPDRTKATPLFRAVSEAEDDSHHYGPRAFERIEQHHRSNAGMRPRSMRWNISELSHIYLRRYRLRDSALEMFFIPTAGSATGGTGLYSSLTSLFLDFGPGYEGNVRRDNSANSIMKRAPAQTVKQWPEKSGQFLHEQLRSLTMAWVKGRVTNFDYLMSLNILAGRSYNDLCQYPVMPWVLSNYSSEEVPDLTDPKNFRDLSKPMGALNPDRLHEFLDRFETMGDSLGGGIPPFMYGSHYSTAAGVVCHFLVRLHPFSSLHRQLQSGHFDVADRL
;
A
#
# COMPACT_ATOMS: atom_id res chain seq x y z
N GLU A 1 67.38 -29.02 29.62
CA GLU A 1 67.88 -27.69 30.03
C GLU A 1 66.68 -26.75 30.07
N ALA A 2 66.11 -26.58 31.27
CA ALA A 2 65.92 -25.30 32.00
C ALA A 2 64.64 -24.54 31.54
N THR A 3 63.48 -24.62 32.24
CA THR A 3 63.00 -23.78 33.38
C THR A 3 63.04 -22.27 33.07
N ASP A 4 61.96 -21.47 33.07
CA ASP A 4 61.00 -21.10 34.14
C ASP A 4 59.81 -20.32 33.50
N GLU A 5 58.53 -20.56 33.85
CA GLU A 5 57.69 -20.01 34.95
C GLU A 5 57.01 -18.63 34.72
N ARG A 6 55.69 -18.60 35.02
CA ARG A 6 54.76 -17.46 35.28
C ARG A 6 54.25 -16.67 34.05
N THR A 7 52.96 -16.33 33.91
CA THR A 7 51.87 -16.08 34.88
C THR A 7 50.51 -16.18 34.17
N ALA A 8 49.49 -16.68 34.87
CA ALA A 8 48.12 -16.79 34.41
C ALA A 8 47.34 -15.48 34.64
N GLU A 9 46.61 -15.02 33.61
CA GLU A 9 45.49 -14.08 33.76
C GLU A 9 44.28 -14.60 32.98
N THR A 10 43.34 -15.17 33.73
CA THR A 10 41.97 -15.48 33.33
C THR A 10 41.16 -14.18 33.22
N LYS A 11 40.71 -13.82 32.02
CA LYS A 11 39.71 -12.76 31.80
C LYS A 11 38.30 -13.38 31.74
N GLU A 12 37.51 -13.14 32.79
CA GLU A 12 36.07 -13.39 32.81
C GLU A 12 35.32 -12.45 31.83
N PRO A 13 34.19 -12.89 31.23
CA PRO A 13 33.31 -12.04 30.45
C PRO A 13 32.37 -11.20 31.36
N PRO A 14 31.95 -9.99 30.93
CA PRO A 14 31.18 -9.10 31.78
C PRO A 14 29.73 -9.58 32.00
N SER A 15 29.28 -9.44 33.24
CA SER A 15 27.98 -9.82 33.78
C SER A 15 26.84 -8.92 33.30
N MET A 16 25.71 -9.53 32.89
CA MET A 16 24.42 -8.86 32.75
C MET A 16 23.73 -8.72 34.12
N PRO A 17 23.03 -7.60 34.40
CA PRO A 17 22.25 -7.49 35.62
C PRO A 17 20.95 -8.31 35.53
N LYS A 18 20.80 -9.25 36.46
CA LYS A 18 19.54 -9.94 36.77
C LYS A 18 18.64 -9.02 37.59
N SER A 19 17.42 -8.76 37.13
CA SER A 19 16.29 -8.45 38.02
C SER A 19 15.11 -9.34 37.64
N ALA A 20 15.02 -10.47 38.32
CA ALA A 20 13.81 -11.28 38.37
C ALA A 20 12.94 -10.77 39.52
N ALA A 21 11.72 -10.34 39.22
CA ALA A 21 10.63 -10.30 40.18
C ALA A 21 9.57 -11.27 39.65
N GLY A 22 9.37 -12.37 40.37
CA GLY A 22 8.43 -13.43 40.03
C GLY A 22 6.98 -12.95 40.12
N PHE A 23 6.16 -13.45 39.21
CA PHE A 23 4.71 -13.27 39.22
C PHE A 23 4.08 -14.59 39.67
N ASP A 24 3.52 -14.59 40.87
CA ASP A 24 2.75 -15.70 41.45
C ASP A 24 1.26 -15.50 41.13
N PRO A 25 0.59 -16.41 40.41
CA PRO A 25 -0.82 -16.29 40.08
C PRO A 25 -1.67 -17.10 41.06
N SER A 26 -1.86 -16.59 42.29
CA SER A 26 -2.74 -17.27 43.26
C SER A 26 -3.38 -16.34 44.30
N HIS A 27 -4.21 -15.37 43.89
CA HIS A 27 -5.48 -15.05 44.58
C HIS A 27 -6.27 -13.93 43.88
N PRO A 28 -7.59 -14.08 43.69
CA PRO A 28 -8.47 -13.03 43.21
C PRO A 28 -9.00 -12.19 44.38
N ALA A 29 -9.46 -10.97 44.06
CA ALA A 29 -10.19 -10.02 44.91
C ALA A 29 -9.33 -9.02 45.70
N ALA A 30 -9.20 -7.81 45.14
CA ALA A 30 -9.59 -6.55 45.78
C ALA A 30 -9.10 -5.39 44.91
N LEU A 31 -10.05 -4.69 44.27
CA LEU A 31 -10.06 -3.24 43.98
C LEU A 31 -11.13 -2.99 42.90
N ALA A 32 -12.37 -3.30 43.28
CA ALA A 32 -13.56 -2.75 42.67
C ALA A 32 -13.82 -1.39 43.33
N ALA A 33 -13.21 -0.32 42.80
CA ALA A 33 -13.55 1.07 43.11
C ALA A 33 -12.82 2.00 42.13
N ASP A 34 -13.24 2.00 40.86
CA ASP A 34 -13.09 3.14 39.92
C ASP A 34 -13.86 2.85 38.62
N ALA A 35 -15.07 2.31 38.78
CA ALA A 35 -15.95 1.88 37.68
C ALA A 35 -16.93 2.97 37.20
N HIS A 36 -16.66 4.24 37.47
CA HIS A 36 -17.57 5.35 37.12
C HIS A 36 -16.79 6.53 36.53
N ASP A 37 -16.31 6.41 35.28
CA ASP A 37 -16.34 7.53 34.30
C ASP A 37 -15.93 7.20 32.84
N PHE A 38 -15.95 5.92 32.44
CA PHE A 38 -15.56 5.51 31.07
C PHE A 38 -16.73 5.03 30.19
N HIS A 39 -17.96 5.49 30.49
CA HIS A 39 -19.10 5.26 29.61
C HIS A 39 -19.16 6.33 28.51
N HIS A 40 -19.24 5.85 27.26
CA HIS A 40 -19.36 6.60 25.99
C HIS A 40 -18.06 7.06 25.30
N ARG A 41 -17.22 6.09 24.90
CA ARG A 41 -16.59 6.15 23.57
C ARG A 41 -17.02 4.90 22.79
N HIS A 42 -18.13 5.02 22.07
CA HIS A 42 -18.57 4.00 21.14
C HIS A 42 -17.54 3.86 20.02
N PHE A 43 -16.82 2.75 19.99
CA PHE A 43 -16.12 2.29 18.79
C PHE A 43 -17.16 1.61 17.91
N SER A 44 -17.83 2.38 17.07
CA SER A 44 -18.85 1.87 16.14
C SER A 44 -18.40 2.11 14.71
N PHE A 45 -17.97 1.05 14.03
CA PHE A 45 -17.79 1.01 12.58
C PHE A 45 -19.05 0.38 11.97
N ASN A 46 -20.00 1.21 11.52
CA ASN A 46 -21.21 0.73 10.85
C ASN A 46 -20.96 0.50 9.36
N VAL A 47 -21.40 -0.66 8.87
CA VAL A 47 -21.38 -1.12 7.47
C VAL A 47 -22.82 -1.45 7.06
N SER A 48 -23.36 -0.80 6.01
CA SER A 48 -24.42 -1.31 5.11
C SER A 48 -24.82 -0.22 4.08
N SER A 49 -24.68 -0.37 2.76
CA SER A 49 -25.49 -1.11 1.75
C SER A 49 -26.35 -0.15 0.89
N PHE A 50 -26.37 -0.41 -0.44
CA PHE A 50 -27.36 -0.02 -1.48
C PHE A 50 -26.98 1.01 -2.59
N SER A 51 -26.66 0.43 -3.76
CA SER A 51 -27.03 0.70 -5.17
C SER A 51 -27.25 2.12 -5.78
N ASN A 52 -26.28 2.48 -6.65
CA ASN A 52 -26.33 3.04 -8.03
C ASN A 52 -26.88 4.46 -8.39
N PRO A 53 -26.34 5.08 -9.48
CA PRO A 53 -26.22 6.55 -9.73
C PRO A 53 -27.25 7.07 -10.80
N PRO A 54 -27.22 8.31 -11.40
CA PRO A 54 -26.18 9.39 -11.51
C PRO A 54 -26.73 10.85 -11.33
N ASP A 55 -25.98 11.97 -11.39
CA ASP A 55 -25.44 12.64 -12.58
C ASP A 55 -24.52 13.85 -12.26
N GLY A 56 -23.64 14.17 -13.22
CA GLY A 56 -22.62 15.22 -13.17
C GLY A 56 -23.10 16.65 -13.42
N GLY A 57 -22.23 17.58 -13.04
CA GLY A 57 -22.39 19.01 -13.30
C GLY A 57 -21.15 19.78 -12.87
N CYS A 58 -20.03 19.62 -13.58
CA CYS A 58 -18.90 20.53 -13.47
C CYS A 58 -18.98 21.53 -14.62
N SER A 59 -19.51 22.72 -14.33
CA SER A 59 -19.47 23.85 -15.25
C SER A 59 -18.06 24.41 -15.32
N SER A 60 -17.57 24.49 -16.54
CA SER A 60 -16.32 25.08 -16.98
C SER A 60 -16.08 26.50 -16.44
N ILE A 61 -14.85 26.76 -15.98
CA ILE A 61 -14.26 28.10 -16.04
C ILE A 61 -12.85 27.94 -16.63
N LEU A 62 -12.72 28.28 -17.91
CA LEU A 62 -11.47 28.72 -18.52
C LEU A 62 -11.73 30.09 -19.14
N GLY A 63 -10.90 31.06 -18.79
CA GLY A 63 -10.88 32.40 -19.38
C GLY A 63 -9.75 33.18 -18.72
N GLY A 64 -8.78 33.61 -19.52
CA GLY A 64 -7.52 34.19 -19.06
C GLY A 64 -7.63 35.61 -18.47
N ASP A 65 -6.43 36.11 -18.20
CA ASP A 65 -6.05 37.37 -17.57
C ASP A 65 -6.16 37.46 -16.05
N GLY A 66 -5.05 37.93 -15.47
CA GLY A 66 -4.77 37.99 -14.05
C GLY A 66 -5.83 38.77 -13.29
N GLY A 67 -6.36 38.12 -12.26
CA GLY A 67 -7.32 38.70 -11.34
C GLY A 67 -7.90 37.61 -10.45
N LEU A 68 -7.23 37.35 -9.32
CA LEU A 68 -7.84 36.60 -8.22
C LEU A 68 -9.03 37.40 -7.70
N SER A 69 -10.24 37.05 -8.15
CA SER A 69 -11.48 37.48 -7.51
C SER A 69 -12.54 36.39 -7.59
N ALA A 70 -12.68 35.71 -6.45
CA ALA A 70 -13.92 35.28 -5.80
C ALA A 70 -15.11 34.82 -6.67
N GLY A 71 -15.36 33.52 -6.60
CA GLY A 71 -16.67 32.92 -6.84
C GLY A 71 -16.95 31.81 -5.82
N GLY A 72 -17.75 32.12 -4.80
CA GLY A 72 -18.49 31.14 -3.98
C GLY A 72 -17.79 30.58 -2.73
N GLY A 73 -17.88 31.28 -1.60
CA GLY A 73 -17.90 30.66 -0.26
C GLY A 73 -16.61 30.13 0.34
N HIS A 74 -15.44 30.34 -0.27
CA HIS A 74 -14.17 29.86 0.27
C HIS A 74 -13.41 30.97 1.00
N GLY A 75 -13.01 30.70 2.25
CA GLY A 75 -12.10 31.57 3.00
C GLY A 75 -10.79 31.79 2.23
N THR A 76 -10.14 32.93 2.44
CA THR A 76 -8.85 33.27 1.82
C THR A 76 -7.85 32.13 2.05
N VAL A 77 -7.11 31.75 0.99
CA VAL A 77 -6.02 30.77 1.13
C VAL A 77 -4.99 31.33 2.10
N GLU A 78 -4.74 30.59 3.18
CA GLU A 78 -3.86 31.04 4.26
C GLU A 78 -2.45 30.49 4.07
N LEU A 79 -2.34 29.25 3.59
CA LEU A 79 -1.07 28.56 3.36
C LEU A 79 -1.18 27.71 2.10
N TYR A 80 -0.05 27.51 1.43
CA TYR A 80 0.06 26.55 0.34
C TYR A 80 1.39 25.81 0.36
N PHE A 81 1.36 24.58 -0.15
CA PHE A 81 2.52 23.72 -0.35
C PHE A 81 2.47 23.21 -1.80
N ASP A 82 3.39 23.69 -2.61
CA ASP A 82 3.59 23.27 -4.00
C ASP A 82 4.25 21.89 -4.08
N ASN A 83 4.46 21.33 -5.28
CA ASN A 83 5.34 20.19 -5.49
C ASN A 83 5.15 19.01 -4.51
N ILE A 84 3.91 18.75 -4.10
CA ILE A 84 3.56 17.60 -3.27
C ILE A 84 3.11 16.45 -4.18
N LEU A 85 3.21 15.23 -3.67
CA LEU A 85 2.76 14.04 -4.38
C LEU A 85 1.56 13.46 -3.65
N HIS A 86 0.39 13.49 -4.29
CA HIS A 86 -0.77 12.75 -3.83
C HIS A 86 -0.60 11.29 -4.21
N VAL A 87 -0.50 10.42 -3.21
CA VAL A 87 -0.30 8.98 -3.39
C VAL A 87 -1.65 8.29 -3.24
N CYS A 88 -2.04 7.48 -4.22
CA CYS A 88 -3.21 6.62 -4.11
C CYS A 88 -2.96 5.27 -4.81
N ALA A 89 -3.82 4.29 -4.55
CA ALA A 89 -3.68 2.94 -5.09
C ALA A 89 -3.59 2.91 -6.63
N ALA A 90 -4.29 3.82 -7.31
CA ALA A 90 -4.29 3.91 -8.77
C ALA A 90 -3.01 4.55 -9.36
N GLY A 91 -2.17 5.15 -8.53
CA GLY A 91 -0.96 5.85 -8.93
C GLY A 91 -0.79 7.20 -8.21
N SER A 92 0.40 7.79 -8.32
CA SER A 92 0.72 9.05 -7.65
C SER A 92 0.66 10.25 -8.61
N ARG A 93 0.09 11.38 -8.20
CA ARG A 93 0.00 12.62 -9.00
C ARG A 93 0.60 13.81 -8.27
N LYS A 94 1.35 14.64 -9.01
CA LYS A 94 1.83 15.93 -8.50
C LYS A 94 0.66 16.88 -8.28
N ALA A 95 0.74 17.62 -7.19
CA ALA A 95 -0.29 18.57 -6.80
C ALA A 95 0.30 19.72 -5.98
N THR A 96 -0.55 20.71 -5.74
CA THR A 96 -0.39 21.78 -4.77
C THR A 96 -1.47 21.63 -3.72
N LEU A 97 -1.11 21.66 -2.44
CA LEU A 97 -2.04 21.69 -1.32
C LEU A 97 -2.27 23.14 -0.91
N LEU A 98 -3.52 23.58 -0.95
CA LEU A 98 -3.97 24.85 -0.41
C LEU A 98 -4.72 24.58 0.89
N ILE A 99 -4.38 25.33 1.94
CA ILE A 99 -5.04 25.25 3.25
C ILE A 99 -5.76 26.57 3.49
N THR A 100 -7.06 26.46 3.72
CA THR A 100 -7.93 27.57 4.14
C THR A 100 -8.33 27.37 5.61
N SER A 101 -9.12 28.29 6.15
CA SER A 101 -9.68 28.16 7.50
C SER A 101 -10.60 26.94 7.69
N SER A 102 -11.21 26.42 6.62
CA SER A 102 -12.23 25.37 6.68
C SER A 102 -11.99 24.16 5.78
N HIS A 103 -11.15 24.30 4.75
CA HIS A 103 -10.95 23.28 3.73
C HIS A 103 -9.47 23.03 3.43
N LEU A 104 -9.19 21.78 3.10
CA LEU A 104 -7.98 21.35 2.38
C LEU A 104 -8.36 21.21 0.91
N ILE A 105 -7.62 21.88 0.03
CA ILE A 105 -7.86 21.86 -1.41
C ILE A 105 -6.59 21.34 -2.07
N LEU A 106 -6.72 20.29 -2.86
CA LEU A 106 -5.63 19.72 -3.63
C LEU A 106 -5.84 20.09 -5.10
N GLU A 107 -4.92 20.83 -5.69
CA GLU A 107 -4.94 21.19 -7.11
C GLU A 107 -3.86 20.40 -7.84
N TYR A 108 -4.25 19.63 -8.84
CA TYR A 108 -3.31 18.80 -9.58
C TYR A 108 -2.59 19.60 -10.65
N ASP A 109 -1.30 19.31 -10.82
CA ASP A 109 -0.47 19.93 -11.83
C ASP A 109 -0.97 19.58 -13.25
N GLY A 110 -1.07 20.59 -14.10
CA GLY A 110 -1.46 20.47 -15.50
C GLY A 110 -0.31 20.04 -16.40
N ASP A 111 0.94 20.23 -15.98
CA ASP A 111 2.14 20.01 -16.81
C ASP A 111 2.29 18.55 -17.26
N GLN A 112 1.76 17.60 -16.49
CA GLN A 112 1.81 16.17 -16.83
C GLN A 112 0.56 15.67 -17.56
N GLY A 113 -0.31 16.56 -18.06
CA GLY A 113 -1.53 16.17 -18.78
C GLY A 113 -2.48 15.30 -17.95
N GLY A 114 -2.38 15.35 -16.61
CA GLY A 114 -3.17 14.53 -15.68
C GLY A 114 -2.68 13.09 -15.48
N LEU A 115 -1.52 12.72 -16.03
CA LEU A 115 -0.93 11.40 -15.88
C LEU A 115 -0.39 11.16 -14.46
N TYR A 116 -0.39 9.90 -14.03
CA TYR A 116 0.30 9.45 -12.82
C TYR A 116 1.81 9.35 -13.06
N GLU A 117 2.63 9.49 -12.01
CA GLU A 117 4.09 9.35 -12.05
C GLU A 117 4.50 8.04 -12.73
N GLY A 118 3.81 6.94 -12.41
CA GLY A 118 4.04 5.63 -13.03
C GLY A 118 3.73 5.57 -14.52
N GLU A 119 2.69 6.28 -14.98
CA GLU A 119 2.34 6.36 -16.41
C GLU A 119 3.38 7.19 -17.17
N VAL A 120 3.84 8.29 -16.59
CA VAL A 120 4.91 9.12 -17.18
C VAL A 120 6.20 8.34 -17.31
N MET A 121 6.59 7.59 -16.28
CA MET A 121 7.78 6.74 -16.32
C MET A 121 7.65 5.63 -17.36
N SER A 122 6.50 4.95 -17.42
CA SER A 122 6.23 3.90 -18.39
C SER A 122 6.32 4.41 -19.84
N LEU A 123 5.73 5.58 -20.12
CA LEU A 123 5.82 6.20 -21.45
C LEU A 123 7.24 6.64 -21.80
N HIS A 124 8.00 7.17 -20.85
CA HIS A 124 9.39 7.55 -21.07
C HIS A 124 10.27 6.33 -21.38
N GLU A 125 10.11 5.25 -20.62
CA GLU A 125 10.87 4.01 -20.84
C GLU A 125 10.50 3.35 -22.18
N GLY A 126 9.20 3.29 -22.51
CA GLY A 126 8.75 2.77 -23.80
C GLY A 126 9.27 3.57 -24.99
N ARG A 127 9.31 4.91 -24.90
CA ARG A 127 9.92 5.76 -25.93
C ARG A 127 11.42 5.49 -26.07
N LYS A 128 12.13 5.37 -24.95
CA LYS A 128 13.57 5.07 -24.96
C LYS A 128 13.87 3.72 -25.62
N ARG A 129 13.06 2.68 -25.34
CA ARG A 129 13.20 1.37 -26.00
C ARG A 129 13.01 1.47 -27.52
N LEU A 130 12.02 2.23 -27.99
CA LEU A 130 11.81 2.45 -29.43
C LEU A 130 12.97 3.22 -30.07
N GLU A 131 13.55 4.18 -29.37
CA GLU A 131 14.75 4.91 -29.82
C GLU A 131 15.96 3.97 -29.90
N ASP A 132 16.18 3.15 -28.88
CA ASP A 132 17.26 2.15 -28.83
C ASP A 132 17.12 1.09 -29.94
N ASP A 133 15.89 0.60 -30.19
CA ASP A 133 15.57 -0.36 -31.26
C ASP A 133 15.76 0.24 -32.66
N ALA A 134 15.41 1.53 -32.84
CA ALA A 134 15.65 2.24 -34.09
C ALA A 134 17.15 2.46 -34.36
N GLN A 135 17.95 2.62 -33.30
CA GLN A 135 19.39 2.86 -33.40
C GLN A 135 20.18 1.55 -33.60
N ASN A 136 19.66 0.39 -33.19
CA ASN A 136 20.41 -0.88 -33.23
C ASN A 136 19.55 -2.10 -33.68
N PRO A 137 19.21 -2.21 -34.97
CA PRO A 137 18.28 -3.22 -35.49
C PRO A 137 18.78 -4.68 -35.47
N SER A 138 20.00 -4.95 -34.99
CA SER A 138 20.64 -6.28 -35.01
C SER A 138 20.40 -7.13 -33.75
N SER A 139 19.70 -6.61 -32.73
CA SER A 139 19.39 -7.32 -31.48
C SER A 139 18.14 -8.21 -31.54
N LEU A 140 17.43 -8.23 -32.67
CA LEU A 140 16.24 -9.04 -32.91
C LEU A 140 16.61 -10.54 -33.03
N THR A 141 16.84 -11.19 -31.90
CA THR A 141 16.75 -12.65 -31.82
C THR A 141 15.35 -13.04 -31.40
N PRO A 142 14.55 -13.68 -32.28
CA PRO A 142 13.30 -14.29 -31.84
C PRO A 142 13.65 -15.47 -30.93
N VAL A 143 13.16 -15.45 -29.69
CA VAL A 143 13.15 -16.63 -28.82
C VAL A 143 12.25 -17.67 -29.48
N LYS A 144 12.83 -18.57 -30.28
CA LYS A 144 12.15 -19.77 -30.77
C LYS A 144 11.93 -20.71 -29.58
N ILE A 145 10.73 -20.69 -29.01
CA ILE A 145 10.26 -21.82 -28.20
C ILE A 145 9.98 -22.95 -29.19
N VAL A 146 10.83 -23.97 -29.19
CA VAL A 146 10.58 -25.23 -29.90
C VAL A 146 9.50 -25.99 -29.12
N SER A 147 8.24 -25.83 -29.51
CA SER A 147 7.18 -26.74 -29.10
C SER A 147 7.39 -28.07 -29.83
N LYS A 148 7.81 -29.11 -29.08
CA LYS A 148 7.71 -30.49 -29.54
C LYS A 148 6.24 -30.91 -29.50
N GLU A 149 5.50 -30.68 -30.58
CA GLU A 149 4.22 -31.32 -30.78
C GLU A 149 4.43 -32.77 -31.25
N LYS A 150 4.04 -33.73 -30.41
CA LYS A 150 3.80 -35.11 -30.83
C LYS A 150 2.46 -35.12 -31.57
N SER A 151 2.50 -35.49 -32.84
CA SER A 151 1.32 -35.67 -33.67
C SER A 151 0.42 -36.77 -33.12
N ILE A 152 -0.87 -36.46 -32.98
CA ILE A 152 -1.93 -37.46 -33.07
C ILE A 152 -2.94 -36.95 -34.10
N THR A 153 -2.95 -37.67 -35.21
CA THR A 153 -3.87 -37.56 -36.35
C THR A 153 -5.30 -37.94 -35.98
N ALA A 154 -6.27 -37.06 -36.23
CA ALA A 154 -7.60 -37.40 -36.76
C ALA A 154 -8.33 -36.13 -37.24
N THR A 155 -8.78 -36.13 -38.49
CA THR A 155 -9.73 -35.17 -39.09
C THR A 155 -11.09 -35.88 -39.30
N PRO A 156 -12.15 -35.21 -39.76
CA PRO A 156 -13.03 -34.36 -38.94
C PRO A 156 -14.50 -34.83 -39.03
N ASP A 157 -15.36 -34.41 -38.10
CA ASP A 157 -16.77 -34.26 -38.45
C ASP A 157 -17.31 -32.94 -37.91
N ARG A 158 -17.96 -32.21 -38.81
CA ARG A 158 -18.26 -30.78 -38.71
C ARG A 158 -19.73 -30.61 -39.03
N THR A 159 -20.62 -30.76 -38.06
CA THR A 159 -21.97 -30.19 -38.18
C THR A 159 -22.60 -29.78 -36.84
N LYS A 160 -22.88 -28.47 -36.74
CA LYS A 160 -23.99 -27.75 -36.05
C LYS A 160 -23.70 -26.97 -34.74
N ALA A 161 -24.06 -25.66 -34.84
CA ALA A 161 -24.41 -24.64 -33.82
C ALA A 161 -23.23 -23.96 -33.06
N THR A 162 -23.10 -22.63 -32.89
CA THR A 162 -23.98 -21.42 -32.94
C THR A 162 -23.15 -20.15 -33.31
N PRO A 163 -23.74 -19.01 -33.73
CA PRO A 163 -23.03 -17.85 -34.30
C PRO A 163 -22.39 -16.87 -33.29
N LEU A 164 -22.31 -17.21 -32.01
CA LEU A 164 -21.77 -16.32 -30.95
C LEU A 164 -20.25 -16.49 -30.69
N PHE A 165 -19.65 -17.57 -31.20
CA PHE A 165 -18.22 -17.87 -31.00
C PHE A 165 -17.30 -17.46 -32.16
N ARG A 166 -17.86 -16.93 -33.26
CA ARG A 166 -17.05 -16.53 -34.44
C ARG A 166 -16.42 -15.15 -34.31
N ALA A 167 -16.84 -14.33 -33.34
CA ALA A 167 -16.25 -13.02 -33.07
C ALA A 167 -15.03 -13.08 -32.13
N VAL A 168 -14.67 -14.27 -31.61
CA VAL A 168 -13.53 -14.46 -30.69
C VAL A 168 -12.37 -15.18 -31.39
N SER A 169 -12.57 -15.73 -32.59
CA SER A 169 -11.54 -16.51 -33.32
C SER A 169 -10.71 -15.70 -34.32
N GLU A 170 -10.73 -14.37 -34.26
CA GLU A 170 -9.80 -13.50 -35.01
C GLU A 170 -8.88 -12.70 -34.07
N ALA A 171 -8.76 -13.11 -32.81
CA ALA A 171 -7.87 -12.51 -31.81
C ALA A 171 -6.76 -13.47 -31.35
N GLU A 172 -6.39 -14.44 -32.18
CA GLU A 172 -5.22 -15.29 -31.96
C GLU A 172 -4.22 -15.02 -33.10
N ASP A 173 -3.23 -14.17 -32.82
CA ASP A 173 -1.79 -14.42 -33.04
C ASP A 173 -0.93 -13.14 -32.82
N ASP A 174 -1.22 -12.33 -31.79
CA ASP A 174 -0.42 -11.12 -31.46
C ASP A 174 0.49 -11.35 -30.25
N SER A 175 1.02 -12.56 -30.08
CA SER A 175 2.12 -12.78 -29.15
C SER A 175 3.40 -12.17 -29.73
N HIS A 176 3.88 -11.11 -29.07
CA HIS A 176 5.28 -10.66 -29.05
C HIS A 176 5.78 -9.70 -30.14
N HIS A 177 4.99 -8.74 -30.62
CA HIS A 177 5.56 -7.54 -31.27
C HIS A 177 5.10 -6.24 -30.59
N TYR A 178 5.99 -5.67 -29.76
CA TYR A 178 5.93 -4.28 -29.31
C TYR A 178 6.30 -3.34 -30.46
N GLY A 179 5.46 -3.27 -31.49
CA GLY A 179 5.64 -2.32 -32.59
C GLY A 179 5.23 -0.89 -32.21
N PRO A 180 5.69 0.14 -32.94
CA PRO A 180 5.34 1.54 -32.69
C PRO A 180 3.82 1.79 -32.56
N ARG A 181 3.01 1.08 -33.35
CA ARG A 181 1.54 1.19 -33.32
C ARG A 181 0.89 0.67 -32.03
N ALA A 182 1.48 -0.34 -31.37
CA ALA A 182 0.97 -0.85 -30.11
C ALA A 182 1.24 0.16 -28.97
N PHE A 183 2.42 0.78 -28.99
CA PHE A 183 2.80 1.81 -28.03
C PHE A 183 1.94 3.09 -28.17
N GLU A 184 1.68 3.55 -29.39
CA GLU A 184 0.79 4.70 -29.65
C GLU A 184 -0.62 4.50 -29.08
N ARG A 185 -1.16 3.27 -29.15
CA ARG A 185 -2.47 2.93 -28.56
C ARG A 185 -2.47 3.01 -27.04
N ILE A 186 -1.40 2.53 -26.40
CA ILE A 186 -1.22 2.61 -24.94
C ILE A 186 -1.15 4.08 -24.52
N GLU A 187 -0.37 4.90 -25.22
CA GLU A 187 -0.25 6.33 -24.94
C GLU A 187 -1.59 7.07 -25.09
N GLN A 188 -2.34 6.80 -26.16
CA GLN A 188 -3.69 7.37 -26.36
C GLN A 188 -4.65 6.97 -25.23
N HIS A 189 -4.61 5.71 -24.80
CA HIS A 189 -5.44 5.22 -23.71
C HIS A 189 -5.12 5.90 -22.36
N HIS A 190 -3.83 6.08 -22.04
CA HIS A 190 -3.43 6.81 -20.84
C HIS A 190 -3.93 8.27 -20.88
N ARG A 191 -3.78 8.94 -22.03
CA ARG A 191 -4.24 10.33 -22.21
C ARG A 191 -5.76 10.47 -22.11
N SER A 192 -6.53 9.54 -22.69
CA SER A 192 -8.00 9.57 -22.59
C SER A 192 -8.45 9.42 -21.13
N ASN A 193 -7.85 8.49 -20.40
CA ASN A 193 -8.17 8.26 -18.99
C ASN A 193 -7.74 9.45 -18.12
N ALA A 194 -6.60 10.07 -18.42
CA ALA A 194 -6.12 11.25 -17.70
C ALA A 194 -7.07 12.45 -17.85
N GLY A 195 -7.65 12.64 -19.04
CA GLY A 195 -8.63 13.71 -19.30
C GLY A 195 -9.92 13.60 -18.48
N MET A 196 -10.27 12.41 -18.00
CA MET A 196 -11.44 12.18 -17.15
C MET A 196 -11.17 12.42 -15.66
N ARG A 197 -9.91 12.62 -15.25
CA ARG A 197 -9.55 12.79 -13.84
C ARG A 197 -9.85 14.22 -13.36
N PRO A 198 -10.23 14.40 -12.08
CA PRO A 198 -10.47 15.73 -11.55
C PRO A 198 -9.18 16.56 -11.53
N ARG A 199 -9.35 17.86 -11.79
CA ARG A 199 -8.29 18.88 -11.71
C ARG A 199 -8.04 19.35 -10.28
N SER A 200 -9.05 19.27 -9.42
CA SER A 200 -8.92 19.56 -8.00
C SER A 200 -9.84 18.68 -7.16
N MET A 201 -9.45 18.49 -5.90
CA MET A 201 -10.24 17.80 -4.89
C MET A 201 -10.28 18.64 -3.61
N ARG A 202 -11.32 18.45 -2.79
CA ARG A 202 -11.56 19.28 -1.60
C ARG A 202 -12.04 18.41 -0.44
N TRP A 203 -11.55 18.74 0.75
CA TRP A 203 -11.96 18.10 2.01
C TRP A 203 -12.25 19.15 3.06
N ASN A 204 -13.30 18.93 3.85
CA ASN A 204 -13.61 19.78 4.97
C ASN A 204 -12.74 19.40 6.18
N ILE A 205 -12.07 20.39 6.77
CA ILE A 205 -11.23 20.21 7.95
C ILE A 205 -12.06 19.72 9.15
N SER A 206 -13.35 20.07 9.25
CA SER A 206 -14.21 19.61 10.32
C SER A 206 -14.48 18.10 10.29
N GLU A 207 -14.24 17.45 9.15
CA GLU A 207 -14.43 16.00 8.96
C GLU A 207 -13.17 15.20 9.31
N LEU A 208 -12.05 15.86 9.65
CA LEU A 208 -10.81 15.18 10.05
C LEU A 208 -11.01 14.38 11.33
N SER A 209 -10.83 13.06 11.21
CA SER A 209 -10.90 12.12 12.32
C SER A 209 -9.51 11.74 12.84
N HIS A 210 -8.56 11.51 11.94
CA HIS A 210 -7.20 11.10 12.29
C HIS A 210 -6.17 11.73 11.36
N ILE A 211 -5.02 12.09 11.91
CA ILE A 211 -3.88 12.62 11.18
C ILE A 211 -2.64 11.89 11.67
N TYR A 212 -1.97 11.19 10.76
CA TYR A 212 -0.79 10.42 11.07
C TYR A 212 0.38 10.76 10.17
N LEU A 213 1.57 10.74 10.76
CA LEU A 213 2.82 10.83 10.03
C LEU A 213 3.06 9.50 9.33
N ARG A 214 3.58 9.57 8.11
CA ARG A 214 3.80 8.40 7.25
C ARG A 214 5.18 8.41 6.65
N ARG A 215 5.57 7.21 6.20
CA ARG A 215 6.74 7.01 5.36
C ARG A 215 6.31 6.82 3.93
N TYR A 216 7.06 7.39 2.99
CA TYR A 216 6.92 7.09 1.57
C TYR A 216 8.29 6.72 1.00
N ARG A 217 8.39 5.54 0.38
CA ARG A 217 9.68 4.95 -0.05
C ARG A 217 10.72 4.96 1.09
N LEU A 218 10.29 4.57 2.29
CA LEU A 218 11.08 4.53 3.54
C LEU A 218 11.58 5.89 4.07
N ARG A 219 11.09 7.02 3.52
CA ARG A 219 11.42 8.37 4.00
C ARG A 219 10.31 8.91 4.90
N ASP A 220 10.63 9.58 6.00
CA ASP A 220 9.67 10.22 6.91
C ASP A 220 9.10 11.54 6.35
N SER A 221 8.70 11.54 5.08
CA SER A 221 8.30 12.72 4.32
C SER A 221 6.81 12.79 4.02
N ALA A 222 6.00 11.88 4.56
CA ALA A 222 4.59 11.77 4.20
C ALA A 222 3.62 12.02 5.37
N LEU A 223 2.37 12.32 5.01
CA LEU A 223 1.25 12.56 5.92
C LEU A 223 0.02 11.83 5.38
N GLU A 224 -0.73 11.19 6.26
CA GLU A 224 -2.03 10.62 5.92
C GLU A 224 -3.12 11.13 6.85
N MET A 225 -4.21 11.59 6.25
CA MET A 225 -5.36 12.15 6.93
C MET A 225 -6.58 11.28 6.64
N PHE A 226 -7.42 11.06 7.65
CA PHE A 226 -8.65 10.29 7.53
C PHE A 226 -9.86 11.15 7.85
N PHE A 227 -10.90 11.02 7.03
CA PHE A 227 -12.11 11.82 7.12
C PHE A 227 -13.30 10.93 7.46
N ILE A 228 -14.15 11.41 8.35
CA ILE A 228 -15.48 10.84 8.57
C ILE A 228 -16.46 11.84 7.96
N PRO A 229 -16.96 11.58 6.74
CA PRO A 229 -17.91 12.47 6.10
C PRO A 229 -19.13 12.67 7.00
N THR A 230 -19.50 13.93 7.25
CA THR A 230 -20.75 14.22 7.94
C THR A 230 -21.89 13.93 6.98
N ALA A 231 -22.97 13.29 7.43
CA ALA A 231 -24.15 13.01 6.62
C ALA A 231 -24.64 14.32 5.99
N GLY A 232 -24.35 14.54 4.70
CA GLY A 232 -24.64 15.78 3.96
C GLY A 232 -23.50 16.35 3.12
N SER A 233 -22.23 15.98 3.33
CA SER A 233 -21.07 16.52 2.57
C SER A 233 -20.72 15.72 1.29
N ALA A 234 -21.23 14.48 1.18
CA ALA A 234 -20.96 13.62 0.03
C ALA A 234 -22.11 13.68 -1.00
N THR A 235 -22.00 14.59 -1.96
CA THR A 235 -22.43 14.29 -3.33
C THR A 235 -21.66 13.07 -3.82
N GLY A 236 -22.25 11.88 -3.66
CA GLY A 236 -21.80 10.63 -4.28
C GLY A 236 -20.59 9.95 -3.62
N GLY A 237 -20.84 8.84 -2.92
CA GLY A 237 -19.83 7.81 -2.67
C GLY A 237 -19.60 7.44 -1.21
N THR A 238 -20.58 6.81 -0.57
CA THR A 238 -20.36 5.99 0.64
C THR A 238 -19.87 4.60 0.22
N GLY A 239 -18.62 4.51 -0.20
CA GLY A 239 -17.91 3.24 -0.34
C GLY A 239 -16.85 3.13 0.75
N LEU A 240 -16.65 1.92 1.30
CA LEU A 240 -15.51 1.55 2.15
C LEU A 240 -14.13 1.83 1.51
N TYR A 241 -14.12 2.17 0.22
CA TYR A 241 -12.97 2.53 -0.61
C TYR A 241 -13.13 3.88 -1.30
N SER A 242 -14.00 4.76 -0.78
CA SER A 242 -14.10 6.10 -1.32
C SER A 242 -12.74 6.77 -1.13
N SER A 243 -12.10 7.15 -2.23
CA SER A 243 -10.82 7.89 -2.21
C SER A 243 -10.91 9.21 -1.43
N LEU A 244 -12.11 9.60 -0.99
CA LEU A 244 -12.37 10.79 -0.19
C LEU A 244 -12.25 10.53 1.32
N THR A 245 -12.23 9.28 1.80
CA THR A 245 -12.14 8.98 3.24
C THR A 245 -10.72 9.05 3.79
N SER A 246 -9.71 9.11 2.91
CA SER A 246 -8.32 9.29 3.30
C SER A 246 -7.53 10.07 2.25
N LEU A 247 -6.59 10.89 2.69
CA LEU A 247 -5.69 11.68 1.85
C LEU A 247 -4.24 11.40 2.26
N PHE A 248 -3.45 10.82 1.35
CA PHE A 248 -2.02 10.53 1.57
C PHE A 248 -1.15 11.44 0.70
N LEU A 249 -0.28 12.22 1.34
CA LEU A 249 0.60 13.19 0.68
C LEU A 249 2.07 12.91 1.03
N ASP A 250 2.94 12.90 0.03
CA ASP A 250 4.40 12.97 0.21
C ASP A 250 4.91 14.38 -0.11
N PHE A 251 5.79 14.91 0.75
CA PHE A 251 6.31 16.28 0.66
C PHE A 251 7.70 16.36 0.02
N GLY A 252 8.17 15.26 -0.57
CA GLY A 252 9.45 15.18 -1.26
C GLY A 252 10.59 14.66 -0.39
N PRO A 253 11.77 14.43 -0.97
CA PRO A 253 12.90 13.80 -0.29
C PRO A 253 13.70 14.77 0.58
N GLY A 254 14.55 14.18 1.43
CA GLY A 254 15.56 14.91 2.19
C GLY A 254 15.01 15.73 3.36
N TYR A 255 15.89 16.53 3.94
CA TYR A 255 15.57 17.40 5.08
C TYR A 255 14.45 18.38 4.76
N GLU A 256 14.46 18.99 3.57
CA GLU A 256 13.44 19.94 3.14
C GLU A 256 12.05 19.31 3.09
N GLY A 257 11.93 18.09 2.54
CA GLY A 257 10.67 17.35 2.52
C GLY A 257 10.12 17.09 3.92
N ASN A 258 10.99 16.71 4.87
CA ASN A 258 10.61 16.49 6.26
C ASN A 258 10.10 17.79 6.92
N VAL A 259 10.81 18.91 6.73
CA VAL A 259 10.40 20.22 7.26
C VAL A 259 9.06 20.67 6.66
N ARG A 260 8.86 20.49 5.35
CA ARG A 260 7.60 20.81 4.67
C ARG A 260 6.45 19.97 5.21
N ARG A 261 6.68 18.67 5.41
CA ARG A 261 5.71 17.75 6.02
C ARG A 261 5.35 18.20 7.43
N ASP A 262 6.33 18.56 8.26
CA ASP A 262 6.08 18.99 9.64
C ASP A 262 5.35 20.33 9.72
N ASN A 263 5.73 21.30 8.88
CA ASN A 263 5.04 22.58 8.78
C ASN A 263 3.58 22.41 8.33
N SER A 264 3.33 21.54 7.35
CA SER A 264 1.99 21.21 6.88
C SER A 264 1.18 20.50 7.97
N ALA A 265 1.73 19.45 8.58
CA ALA A 265 1.11 18.71 9.67
C ALA A 265 0.72 19.64 10.83
N ASN A 266 1.65 20.47 11.30
CA ASN A 266 1.40 21.45 12.36
C ASN A 266 0.29 22.44 12.00
N SER A 267 0.24 22.90 10.75
CA SER A 267 -0.77 23.84 10.28
C SER A 267 -2.16 23.21 10.21
N ILE A 268 -2.26 21.97 9.74
CA ILE A 268 -3.52 21.23 9.63
C ILE A 268 -4.02 20.82 11.02
N MET A 269 -3.15 20.24 11.85
CA MET A 269 -3.52 19.74 13.19
C MET A 269 -4.02 20.85 14.12
N LYS A 270 -3.51 22.08 13.98
CA LYS A 270 -4.02 23.26 14.72
C LYS A 270 -5.44 23.67 14.32
N ARG A 271 -5.83 23.42 13.07
CA ARG A 271 -7.18 23.74 12.53
C ARG A 271 -8.16 22.58 12.70
N ALA A 272 -7.65 21.35 12.80
CA ALA A 272 -8.47 20.16 12.97
C ALA A 272 -9.25 20.18 14.30
N PRO A 273 -10.46 19.59 14.35
CA PRO A 273 -11.26 19.49 15.57
C PRO A 273 -10.51 18.95 16.80
N ALA A 274 -11.00 19.27 17.99
CA ALA A 274 -10.36 18.86 19.25
C ALA A 274 -10.35 17.33 19.45
N GLN A 275 -11.39 16.65 18.95
CA GLN A 275 -11.54 15.20 19.01
C GLN A 275 -10.69 14.43 17.99
N THR A 276 -10.10 15.12 17.00
CA THR A 276 -9.25 14.48 16.00
C THR A 276 -8.02 13.86 16.67
N VAL A 277 -7.71 12.62 16.33
CA VAL A 277 -6.48 11.96 16.76
C VAL A 277 -5.31 12.53 15.97
N LYS A 278 -4.32 13.12 16.65
CA LYS A 278 -3.23 13.89 16.03
C LYS A 278 -1.87 13.34 16.46
N GLN A 279 -1.13 12.78 15.51
CA GLN A 279 0.28 12.42 15.73
C GLN A 279 1.17 13.64 15.48
N TRP A 280 1.36 14.48 16.49
CA TRP A 280 2.23 15.66 16.40
C TRP A 280 3.69 15.28 16.11
N PRO A 281 4.39 15.97 15.18
CA PRO A 281 5.79 15.70 14.87
C PRO A 281 6.71 15.64 16.10
N GLU A 282 6.59 16.61 17.00
CA GLU A 282 7.50 16.76 18.15
C GLU A 282 7.29 15.66 19.21
N LYS A 283 6.13 15.00 19.21
CA LYS A 283 5.73 13.97 20.19
C LYS A 283 5.37 12.63 19.55
N SER A 284 5.80 12.40 18.31
CA SER A 284 5.43 11.23 17.52
C SER A 284 5.73 9.91 18.24
N GLY A 285 6.93 9.77 18.82
CA GLY A 285 7.32 8.56 19.54
C GLY A 285 6.47 8.28 20.79
N GLN A 286 6.17 9.34 21.57
CA GLN A 286 5.31 9.24 22.75
C GLN A 286 3.88 8.85 22.35
N PHE A 287 3.34 9.51 21.32
CA PHE A 287 2.02 9.21 20.76
C PHE A 287 1.91 7.74 20.34
N LEU A 288 2.87 7.23 19.56
CA LEU A 288 2.84 5.84 19.10
C LEU A 288 2.89 4.84 20.27
N HIS A 289 3.73 5.13 21.27
CA HIS A 289 3.84 4.30 22.48
C HIS A 289 2.53 4.28 23.28
N GLU A 290 1.89 5.43 23.50
CA GLU A 290 0.62 5.53 24.23
C GLU A 290 -0.53 4.85 23.50
N GLN A 291 -0.64 5.07 22.19
CA GLN A 291 -1.66 4.45 21.34
C GLN A 291 -1.51 2.93 21.33
N LEU A 292 -0.29 2.43 21.15
CA LEU A 292 -0.01 0.99 21.18
C LEU A 292 -0.35 0.40 22.55
N ARG A 293 0.09 1.02 23.63
CA ARG A 293 -0.19 0.54 24.99
C ARG A 293 -1.70 0.45 25.27
N SER A 294 -2.44 1.50 24.94
CA SER A 294 -3.90 1.54 25.12
C SER A 294 -4.59 0.45 24.30
N LEU A 295 -4.21 0.33 23.02
CA LEU A 295 -4.74 -0.66 22.09
C LEU A 295 -4.47 -2.10 22.56
N THR A 296 -3.24 -2.42 22.97
CA THR A 296 -2.86 -3.74 23.49
C THR A 296 -3.66 -4.07 24.75
N MET A 297 -3.84 -3.11 25.67
CA MET A 297 -4.64 -3.34 26.87
C MET A 297 -6.13 -3.58 26.55
N ALA A 298 -6.67 -2.90 25.54
CA ALA A 298 -8.05 -3.13 25.11
C ALA A 298 -8.22 -4.52 24.47
N TRP A 299 -7.27 -4.95 23.65
CA TRP A 299 -7.23 -6.29 23.05
C TRP A 299 -7.11 -7.41 24.10
N VAL A 300 -6.17 -7.28 25.04
CA VAL A 300 -5.98 -8.27 26.14
C VAL A 300 -7.24 -8.40 27.00
N LYS A 301 -8.00 -7.31 27.18
CA LYS A 301 -9.28 -7.31 27.91
C LYS A 301 -10.47 -7.78 27.06
N GLY A 302 -10.26 -8.21 25.82
CA GLY A 302 -11.32 -8.66 24.91
C GLY A 302 -12.25 -7.55 24.40
N ARG A 303 -11.86 -6.28 24.52
CA ARG A 303 -12.66 -5.13 24.05
C ARG A 303 -12.47 -4.83 22.56
N VAL A 304 -11.42 -5.41 21.97
CA VAL A 304 -11.03 -5.25 20.56
C VAL A 304 -10.77 -6.64 19.99
N THR A 305 -11.27 -6.93 18.80
CA THR A 305 -11.07 -8.23 18.15
C THR A 305 -9.63 -8.38 17.65
N ASN A 306 -9.20 -9.61 17.34
CA ASN A 306 -7.88 -9.84 16.72
C ASN A 306 -7.73 -9.07 15.39
N PHE A 307 -8.80 -9.02 14.59
CA PHE A 307 -8.81 -8.32 13.32
C PHE A 307 -8.59 -6.81 13.52
N ASP A 308 -9.37 -6.18 14.40
CA ASP A 308 -9.27 -4.74 14.67
C ASP A 308 -7.94 -4.37 15.30
N TYR A 309 -7.40 -5.25 16.16
CA TYR A 309 -6.08 -5.09 16.74
C TYR A 309 -4.99 -5.09 15.66
N LEU A 310 -4.98 -6.10 14.78
CA LEU A 310 -4.02 -6.19 13.67
C LEU A 310 -4.16 -5.04 12.67
N MET A 311 -5.39 -4.62 12.36
CA MET A 311 -5.62 -3.44 11.51
C MET A 311 -5.05 -2.17 12.14
N SER A 312 -5.25 -1.99 13.45
CA SER A 312 -4.72 -0.85 14.19
C SER A 312 -3.19 -0.89 14.26
N LEU A 313 -2.58 -2.07 14.45
CA LEU A 313 -1.12 -2.24 14.39
C LEU A 313 -0.56 -1.86 13.01
N ASN A 314 -1.23 -2.24 11.93
CA ASN A 314 -0.85 -1.85 10.57
C ASN A 314 -0.86 -0.32 10.41
N ILE A 315 -1.92 0.36 10.86
CA ILE A 315 -2.03 1.83 10.81
C ILE A 315 -0.90 2.49 11.61
N LEU A 316 -0.62 2.03 12.84
CA LEU A 316 0.44 2.56 13.68
C LEU A 316 1.84 2.30 13.11
N ALA A 317 2.03 1.20 12.37
CA ALA A 317 3.27 0.91 11.65
C ALA A 317 3.46 1.75 10.36
N GLY A 318 2.45 2.55 9.99
CA GLY A 318 2.45 3.41 8.80
C GLY A 318 1.98 2.71 7.53
N ARG A 319 1.35 1.54 7.63
CA ARG A 319 0.75 0.84 6.49
C ARG A 319 -0.52 1.55 6.02
N SER A 320 -0.78 1.54 4.73
CA SER A 320 -1.90 2.27 4.13
C SER A 320 -2.44 1.56 2.89
N TYR A 321 -3.74 1.73 2.62
CA TYR A 321 -4.38 1.32 1.37
C TYR A 321 -4.01 2.24 0.19
N ASN A 322 -3.54 3.46 0.46
CA ASN A 322 -3.15 4.44 -0.55
C ASN A 322 -1.78 4.13 -1.17
N ASP A 323 -0.87 3.50 -0.43
CA ASP A 323 0.44 3.06 -0.92
C ASP A 323 0.51 1.54 -0.97
N LEU A 324 0.38 0.96 -2.17
CA LEU A 324 0.40 -0.50 -2.36
C LEU A 324 1.73 -1.14 -1.96
N CYS A 325 2.83 -0.38 -1.93
CA CYS A 325 4.13 -0.87 -1.45
C CYS A 325 4.16 -1.03 0.08
N GLN A 326 3.20 -0.44 0.79
CA GLN A 326 3.08 -0.48 2.25
C GLN A 326 1.67 -0.94 2.66
N TYR A 327 1.07 -1.83 1.87
CA TYR A 327 -0.27 -2.36 2.11
C TYR A 327 -0.36 -3.11 3.45
N PRO A 328 -1.51 -3.07 4.16
CA PRO A 328 -1.70 -3.80 5.40
C PRO A 328 -1.39 -5.30 5.28
N VAL A 329 -0.77 -5.85 6.32
CA VAL A 329 -0.29 -7.23 6.38
C VAL A 329 -1.08 -8.01 7.42
N MET A 330 -1.57 -9.18 7.02
CA MET A 330 -2.24 -10.13 7.88
C MET A 330 -1.53 -11.48 7.82
N PRO A 331 -1.46 -12.23 8.92
CA PRO A 331 -0.88 -13.56 8.91
C PRO A 331 -1.80 -14.55 8.21
N TRP A 332 -1.22 -15.53 7.52
CA TRP A 332 -1.91 -16.80 7.26
C TRP A 332 -2.26 -17.45 8.60
N VAL A 333 -3.48 -17.94 8.77
CA VAL A 333 -3.94 -18.52 10.04
C VAL A 333 -4.20 -20.01 9.91
N LEU A 334 -4.94 -20.42 8.88
CA LEU A 334 -5.19 -21.83 8.61
C LEU A 334 -4.00 -22.42 7.85
N SER A 335 -3.74 -23.71 8.08
CA SER A 335 -2.71 -24.49 7.40
C SER A 335 -3.30 -25.53 6.45
N ASN A 336 -4.53 -25.99 6.71
CA ASN A 336 -5.20 -27.04 5.96
C ASN A 336 -6.16 -26.45 4.93
N TYR A 337 -5.79 -26.59 3.65
CA TYR A 337 -6.60 -26.18 2.49
C TYR A 337 -6.84 -27.34 1.51
N SER A 338 -6.46 -28.57 1.88
CA SER A 338 -6.54 -29.75 1.00
C SER A 338 -7.81 -30.57 1.23
N SER A 339 -8.43 -30.44 2.41
CA SER A 339 -9.70 -31.06 2.73
C SER A 339 -10.85 -30.33 2.02
N GLU A 340 -11.80 -31.08 1.46
CA GLU A 340 -13.08 -30.51 0.99
C GLU A 340 -14.00 -30.13 2.15
N GLU A 341 -13.80 -30.75 3.32
CA GLU A 341 -14.53 -30.42 4.54
C GLU A 341 -13.96 -29.19 5.24
N VAL A 342 -14.83 -28.43 5.92
CA VAL A 342 -14.44 -27.28 6.74
C VAL A 342 -13.45 -27.74 7.82
N PRO A 343 -12.27 -27.12 7.94
CA PRO A 343 -11.30 -27.49 8.96
C PRO A 343 -11.90 -27.39 10.38
N ASP A 344 -11.69 -28.44 11.18
CA ASP A 344 -12.05 -28.41 12.60
C ASP A 344 -11.21 -27.34 13.32
N LEU A 345 -11.87 -26.28 13.76
CA LEU A 345 -11.23 -25.14 14.43
C LEU A 345 -10.83 -25.45 15.88
N THR A 346 -11.12 -26.65 16.39
CA THR A 346 -10.65 -27.13 17.68
C THR A 346 -9.35 -27.93 17.59
N ASP A 347 -8.99 -28.43 16.40
CA ASP A 347 -7.73 -29.13 16.17
C ASP A 347 -6.58 -28.15 15.89
N PRO A 348 -5.55 -28.08 16.77
CA PRO A 348 -4.39 -27.22 16.56
C PRO A 348 -3.64 -27.47 15.25
N LYS A 349 -3.75 -28.66 14.65
CA LYS A 349 -3.06 -29.01 13.39
C LYS A 349 -3.58 -28.23 12.18
N ASN A 350 -4.83 -27.72 12.25
CA ASN A 350 -5.43 -26.91 11.21
C ASN A 350 -4.95 -25.45 11.23
N PHE A 351 -4.11 -25.08 12.19
CA PHE A 351 -3.56 -23.73 12.33
C PHE A 351 -2.07 -23.69 12.01
N ARG A 352 -1.66 -22.58 11.42
CA ARG A 352 -0.26 -22.26 11.21
C ARG A 352 0.41 -21.90 12.54
N ASP A 353 1.62 -22.38 12.75
CA ASP A 353 2.49 -21.90 13.83
C ASP A 353 2.81 -20.41 13.63
N LEU A 354 2.13 -19.55 14.40
CA LEU A 354 2.26 -18.09 14.33
C LEU A 354 3.59 -17.57 14.90
N SER A 355 4.36 -18.41 15.62
CA SER A 355 5.67 -18.03 16.16
C SER A 355 6.77 -17.98 15.10
N LYS A 356 6.51 -18.56 13.91
CA LYS A 356 7.47 -18.68 12.82
C LYS A 356 7.09 -17.81 11.61
N PRO A 357 8.06 -17.28 10.86
CA PRO A 357 7.81 -16.70 9.55
C PRO A 357 7.46 -17.78 8.52
N MET A 358 6.84 -17.38 7.40
CA MET A 358 6.44 -18.32 6.33
C MET A 358 7.60 -19.19 5.84
N GLY A 359 8.79 -18.60 5.65
CA GLY A 359 9.98 -19.30 5.17
C GLY A 359 10.43 -20.46 6.08
N ALA A 360 10.13 -20.39 7.38
CA ALA A 360 10.57 -21.33 8.41
C ALA A 360 9.56 -22.44 8.73
N LEU A 361 8.40 -22.48 8.07
CA LEU A 361 7.38 -23.51 8.32
C LEU A 361 7.80 -24.90 7.81
N ASN A 362 8.51 -24.95 6.69
CA ASN A 362 9.06 -26.19 6.14
C ASN A 362 10.54 -26.30 6.56
N PRO A 363 10.94 -27.37 7.25
CA PRO A 363 12.30 -27.51 7.78
C PRO A 363 13.36 -27.64 6.69
N ASP A 364 13.08 -28.33 5.59
CA ASP A 364 14.03 -28.51 4.48
C ASP A 364 14.29 -27.17 3.79
N ARG A 365 13.22 -26.40 3.54
CA ARG A 365 13.34 -25.05 2.99
C ARG A 365 14.05 -24.08 3.95
N LEU A 366 13.83 -24.23 5.25
CA LEU A 366 14.54 -23.44 6.25
C LEU A 366 16.04 -23.73 6.24
N HIS A 367 16.43 -25.00 6.12
CA HIS A 367 17.83 -25.40 6.00
C HIS A 367 18.50 -24.72 4.79
N GLU A 368 17.84 -24.74 3.63
CA GLU A 368 18.34 -24.05 2.43
C GLU A 368 18.53 -22.54 2.65
N PHE A 369 17.61 -21.88 3.35
CA PHE A 369 17.74 -20.46 3.68
C PHE A 369 18.89 -20.18 4.65
N LEU A 370 19.11 -21.07 5.63
CA LEU A 370 20.21 -20.95 6.59
C LEU A 370 21.56 -21.16 5.91
N ASP A 371 21.73 -22.23 5.13
CA ASP A 371 22.95 -22.51 4.39
C ASP A 371 23.33 -21.33 3.49
N ARG A 372 22.34 -20.78 2.76
CA ARG A 372 22.55 -19.62 1.92
C ARG A 372 22.93 -18.39 2.73
N PHE A 373 22.26 -18.13 3.85
CA PHE A 373 22.56 -16.99 4.72
C PHE A 373 23.99 -17.05 5.25
N GLU A 374 24.44 -18.23 5.69
CA GLU A 374 25.77 -18.46 6.25
C GLU A 374 26.86 -18.31 5.18
N THR A 375 26.65 -18.87 3.99
CA THR A 375 27.61 -18.78 2.87
C THR A 375 27.61 -17.42 2.15
N MET A 376 26.55 -16.62 2.34
CA MET A 376 26.39 -15.31 1.71
C MET A 376 27.41 -14.28 2.20
N GLY A 377 27.74 -14.32 3.49
CA GLY A 377 28.67 -13.38 4.13
C GLY A 377 30.06 -13.38 3.48
N ASP A 378 30.47 -14.52 2.93
CA ASP A 378 31.77 -14.71 2.28
C ASP A 378 31.75 -14.42 0.78
N SER A 379 30.57 -14.39 0.14
CA SER A 379 30.40 -14.46 -1.32
C SER A 379 29.92 -13.16 -1.98
N LEU A 380 29.10 -12.35 -1.29
CA LEU A 380 28.61 -11.08 -1.84
C LEU A 380 29.56 -9.92 -1.50
N GLY A 381 30.60 -9.75 -2.33
CA GLY A 381 31.36 -8.51 -2.35
C GLY A 381 30.42 -7.29 -2.54
N GLY A 382 30.68 -6.20 -1.83
CA GLY A 382 29.91 -4.95 -1.98
C GLY A 382 29.20 -4.41 -0.74
N GLY A 383 29.42 -4.97 0.46
CA GLY A 383 28.89 -4.42 1.72
C GLY A 383 27.39 -4.67 1.94
N ILE A 384 26.79 -5.63 1.22
CA ILE A 384 25.40 -6.05 1.42
C ILE A 384 25.35 -7.00 2.62
N PRO A 385 24.57 -6.71 3.68
CA PRO A 385 24.41 -7.63 4.80
C PRO A 385 23.77 -8.96 4.37
N PRO A 386 24.12 -10.09 4.99
CA PRO A 386 23.50 -11.37 4.69
C PRO A 386 22.00 -11.33 5.01
N PHE A 387 21.20 -12.07 4.24
CA PHE A 387 19.74 -12.13 4.39
C PHE A 387 19.18 -13.50 4.01
N MET A 388 18.09 -13.91 4.67
CA MET A 388 17.42 -15.19 4.38
C MET A 388 16.48 -15.10 3.18
N TYR A 389 15.79 -13.97 3.03
CA TYR A 389 14.73 -13.80 2.04
C TYR A 389 15.05 -12.66 1.08
N GLY A 390 15.30 -12.99 -0.20
CA GLY A 390 15.44 -11.98 -1.27
C GLY A 390 14.11 -11.44 -1.77
N SER A 391 12.99 -11.99 -1.29
CA SER A 391 11.63 -11.56 -1.61
C SER A 391 10.90 -11.14 -0.34
N HIS A 392 10.05 -10.12 -0.46
CA HIS A 392 9.32 -9.56 0.67
C HIS A 392 7.88 -10.11 0.72
N TYR A 393 7.33 -10.28 1.92
CA TYR A 393 5.97 -10.82 2.14
C TYR A 393 4.83 -9.86 1.76
N SER A 394 5.15 -8.60 1.46
CA SER A 394 4.20 -7.56 1.09
C SER A 394 4.81 -6.76 -0.06
N THR A 395 4.27 -6.94 -1.26
CA THR A 395 4.71 -6.23 -2.48
C THR A 395 3.48 -5.80 -3.28
N ALA A 396 3.56 -4.63 -3.91
CA ALA A 396 2.45 -4.07 -4.68
C ALA A 396 2.06 -5.00 -5.85
N ALA A 397 3.02 -5.37 -6.71
CA ALA A 397 2.76 -6.17 -7.89
C ALA A 397 2.48 -7.65 -7.58
N GLY A 398 3.42 -8.30 -6.87
CA GLY A 398 3.41 -9.76 -6.69
C GLY A 398 2.46 -10.26 -5.60
N VAL A 399 2.03 -9.41 -4.67
CA VAL A 399 1.08 -9.77 -3.61
C VAL A 399 -0.22 -9.01 -3.79
N VAL A 400 -0.24 -7.69 -3.64
CA VAL A 400 -1.51 -6.95 -3.56
C VAL A 400 -2.30 -7.02 -4.87
N CYS A 401 -1.68 -6.65 -6.00
CA CYS A 401 -2.34 -6.70 -7.31
C CYS A 401 -2.66 -8.13 -7.75
N HIS A 402 -1.87 -9.12 -7.33
CA HIS A 402 -2.13 -10.53 -7.63
C HIS A 402 -3.36 -11.03 -6.87
N PHE A 403 -3.40 -10.89 -5.54
CA PHE A 403 -4.54 -11.33 -4.72
C PHE A 403 -5.85 -10.59 -5.05
N LEU A 404 -5.76 -9.33 -5.48
CA LEU A 404 -6.92 -8.50 -5.77
C LEU A 404 -7.22 -8.38 -7.28
N VAL A 405 -6.61 -9.21 -8.13
CA VAL A 405 -6.69 -9.10 -9.60
C VAL A 405 -8.12 -9.08 -10.15
N ARG A 406 -9.08 -9.65 -9.41
CA ARG A 406 -10.50 -9.70 -9.79
C ARG A 406 -11.29 -8.42 -9.44
N LEU A 407 -10.66 -7.46 -8.77
CA LEU A 407 -11.28 -6.22 -8.32
C LEU A 407 -10.69 -5.02 -9.07
N HIS A 408 -11.53 -4.08 -9.48
CA HIS A 408 -11.07 -2.77 -9.95
C HIS A 408 -10.68 -1.90 -8.75
N PRO A 409 -9.58 -1.11 -8.80
CA PRO A 409 -8.69 -0.86 -9.94
C PRO A 409 -7.51 -1.84 -10.11
N PHE A 410 -7.39 -2.85 -9.25
CA PHE A 410 -6.25 -3.77 -9.21
C PHE A 410 -6.09 -4.61 -10.48
N SER A 411 -7.19 -4.98 -11.14
CA SER A 411 -7.17 -5.62 -12.46
C SER A 411 -6.45 -4.77 -13.51
N SER A 412 -6.80 -3.48 -13.59
CA SER A 412 -6.18 -2.51 -14.49
C SER A 412 -4.70 -2.28 -14.13
N LEU A 413 -4.39 -2.17 -12.85
CA LEU A 413 -3.01 -2.00 -12.37
C LEU A 413 -2.15 -3.22 -12.67
N HIS A 414 -2.68 -4.43 -12.48
CA HIS A 414 -1.99 -5.67 -12.83
C HIS A 414 -1.67 -5.70 -14.33
N ARG A 415 -2.63 -5.35 -15.18
CA ARG A 415 -2.41 -5.25 -16.63
C ARG A 415 -1.36 -4.20 -17.00
N GLN A 416 -1.37 -3.04 -16.35
CA GLN A 416 -0.38 -2.00 -16.60
C GLN A 416 1.04 -2.48 -16.25
N LEU A 417 1.20 -3.17 -15.11
CA LEU A 417 2.47 -3.76 -14.69
C LEU A 417 2.92 -4.90 -15.62
N GLN A 418 1.97 -5.63 -16.20
CA GLN A 418 2.19 -6.73 -17.13
C GLN A 418 1.98 -6.30 -18.58
N SER A 419 2.46 -5.11 -18.95
CA SER A 419 2.64 -4.79 -20.37
C SER A 419 1.30 -4.82 -21.16
N GLY A 420 0.23 -4.34 -20.54
CA GLY A 420 -1.13 -4.23 -21.10
C GLY A 420 -1.99 -5.51 -21.02
N HIS A 421 -1.41 -6.64 -20.59
CA HIS A 421 -2.05 -7.96 -20.59
C HIS A 421 -2.07 -8.55 -19.17
N PHE A 422 -2.85 -9.60 -18.97
CA PHE A 422 -2.75 -10.37 -17.73
C PHE A 422 -1.53 -11.30 -17.79
N ASP A 423 -1.04 -11.71 -16.62
CA ASP A 423 -0.02 -12.76 -16.54
C ASP A 423 -0.57 -14.11 -17.08
N VAL A 424 0.30 -15.07 -17.33
CA VAL A 424 -0.08 -16.42 -17.77
C VAL A 424 -0.92 -17.11 -16.70
N ALA A 425 -1.89 -17.91 -17.12
CA ALA A 425 -2.90 -18.50 -16.23
C ALA A 425 -2.30 -19.28 -15.05
N ASP A 426 -1.21 -20.04 -15.27
CA ASP A 426 -0.55 -20.84 -14.23
C ASP A 426 0.14 -20.00 -13.13
N ARG A 427 0.31 -18.68 -13.35
CA ARG A 427 0.88 -17.74 -12.38
C ARG A 427 -0.17 -16.82 -11.73
N LEU A 428 -1.45 -16.96 -12.10
CA LEU A 428 -2.57 -16.11 -11.66
C LEU A 428 -3.50 -16.76 -10.63
#